data_AF-A0A2N2R0F8-F1
#
_entry.id   AF-A0A2N2R0F8-F1
#
_cell.length_a   1.000
_cell.length_b   1.000
_cell.length_c   1.000
_cell.angle_alpha   90.00
_cell.angle_beta   90.00
_cell.angle_gamma   90.00
#
_symmetry.space_group_name_H-M   'P 1'
#
loop_
_entity.id
_entity.type
_entity.pdbx_description
1 polymer ?
#
loop_
_entity_poly.entity_id
_entity_poly.type
_entity_poly.pdbx_seq_one_letter_code
_entity_poly.pdbx_strand_id
1 'polypeptide(L)'
;RFFTVPNAKEARKSVAWATTWIGYFYILTFIIGFGAITNLVQNPTDFYVGGELAKGLKGGGNMAAVHLAKAVGGDLFLGFISAVAFATILAVVAGLTLSGASAVSHDLYASVFNKGCSSEQELRVSKITTVCLGILAVVLGIAFEKENVAYMVMLAFVIACSSNFPVLFMSVLWKNCTTRGAVAGGFVGLASAVILTIGSASVWEAVMHNPKGSAWFPYNSAAIFSMTAAFFTIWLVSILDNSAQAQKERALYPSQQLRSETGLGASGASGH
;
A
#
# COMPACT_ATOMS: atom_id res chain seq x y z
N ARG A 1 -7.44 11.08 6.33
CA ARG A 1 -8.29 12.30 6.39
C ARG A 1 -9.79 12.03 6.49
N PHE A 2 -10.30 10.80 6.27
CA PHE A 2 -11.72 10.49 6.52
C PHE A 2 -12.18 10.75 7.96
N PHE A 3 -11.30 10.57 8.93
CA PHE A 3 -11.59 10.76 10.36
C PHE A 3 -11.69 12.23 10.80
N THR A 4 -11.32 13.19 9.95
CA THR A 4 -11.41 14.63 10.27
C THR A 4 -12.58 15.32 9.56
N VAL A 5 -13.41 14.56 8.85
CA VAL A 5 -14.53 15.12 8.06
C VAL A 5 -15.78 15.16 8.94
N PRO A 6 -16.40 16.33 9.15
CA PRO A 6 -17.43 16.48 10.17
C PRO A 6 -18.72 15.72 9.88
N ASN A 7 -19.02 15.43 8.60
CA ASN A 7 -20.31 14.89 8.17
C ASN A 7 -20.18 13.88 7.00
N ALA A 8 -21.11 12.93 6.93
CA ALA A 8 -21.18 11.91 5.88
C ALA A 8 -21.30 12.46 4.45
N LYS A 9 -21.89 13.66 4.28
CA LYS A 9 -21.96 14.35 2.98
C LYS A 9 -20.59 14.81 2.49
N GLU A 10 -19.82 15.42 3.39
CA GLU A 10 -18.46 15.88 3.09
C GLU A 10 -17.50 14.69 2.90
N ALA A 11 -17.71 13.58 3.62
CA ALA A 11 -16.97 12.34 3.39
C ALA A 11 -17.19 11.82 1.95
N ARG A 12 -18.44 11.75 1.48
CA ARG A 12 -18.77 11.36 0.09
C ARG A 12 -18.16 12.32 -0.95
N LYS A 13 -18.18 13.63 -0.68
CA LYS A 13 -17.55 14.63 -1.55
C LYS A 13 -16.04 14.46 -1.60
N SER A 14 -15.39 14.17 -0.46
CA SER A 14 -13.97 13.87 -0.42
C SER A 14 -13.62 12.60 -1.19
N VAL A 15 -14.44 11.54 -1.12
CA VAL A 15 -14.27 10.33 -1.95
C VAL A 15 -14.34 10.71 -3.41
N ALA A 16 -15.37 11.46 -3.83
CA ALA A 16 -15.57 11.84 -5.22
C ALA A 16 -14.35 12.61 -5.77
N TRP A 17 -13.86 13.61 -5.04
CA TRP A 17 -12.66 14.35 -5.43
C TRP A 17 -11.42 13.46 -5.50
N ALA A 18 -11.21 12.59 -4.52
CA ALA A 18 -10.08 11.66 -4.54
C ALA A 18 -10.12 10.75 -5.77
N THR A 19 -11.28 10.14 -6.06
CA THR A 19 -11.48 9.29 -7.23
C THR A 19 -11.26 10.05 -8.54
N THR A 20 -11.75 11.29 -8.65
CA THR A 20 -11.54 12.14 -9.83
C THR A 20 -10.07 12.43 -10.05
N TRP A 21 -9.32 12.82 -9.01
CA TRP A 21 -7.89 13.10 -9.13
C TRP A 21 -7.07 11.84 -9.49
N ILE A 22 -7.43 10.69 -8.92
CA ILE A 22 -6.82 9.40 -9.27
C ILE A 22 -7.10 9.04 -10.74
N GLY A 23 -8.35 9.16 -11.18
CA GLY A 23 -8.73 8.89 -12.57
C GLY A 23 -8.03 9.83 -13.56
N TYR A 24 -7.97 11.13 -13.22
CA TYR A 24 -7.25 12.12 -14.01
C TYR A 24 -5.76 11.79 -14.13
N PHE A 25 -5.11 11.42 -13.02
CA PHE A 25 -3.71 10.98 -13.03
C PHE A 25 -3.49 9.78 -13.95
N TYR A 26 -4.36 8.77 -13.91
CA TYR A 26 -4.23 7.60 -14.80
C TYR A 26 -4.38 7.97 -16.28
N ILE A 27 -5.27 8.90 -16.63
CA ILE A 27 -5.36 9.41 -18.02
C ILE A 27 -4.05 10.10 -18.42
N LEU A 28 -3.45 10.91 -17.53
CA LEU A 28 -2.17 11.57 -17.80
C LEU A 28 -1.04 10.56 -18.00
N THR A 29 -0.99 9.46 -17.22
CA THR A 29 0.06 8.44 -17.40
C THR A 29 0.05 7.82 -18.79
N PHE A 30 -1.12 7.65 -19.41
CA PHE A 30 -1.23 7.19 -20.79
C PHE A 30 -0.61 8.21 -21.76
N ILE A 31 -0.97 9.49 -21.63
CA ILE A 31 -0.44 10.56 -22.48
C ILE A 31 1.09 10.66 -22.36
N ILE A 32 1.62 10.58 -21.14
CA ILE A 32 3.07 10.60 -20.88
C ILE A 32 3.74 9.37 -21.50
N GLY A 33 3.14 8.18 -21.36
CA GLY A 33 3.69 6.95 -21.94
C GLY A 33 3.78 6.99 -23.46
N PHE A 34 2.70 7.39 -24.15
CA PHE A 34 2.70 7.54 -25.61
C PHE A 34 3.61 8.68 -26.06
N GLY A 35 3.63 9.81 -25.33
CA GLY A 35 4.55 10.92 -25.59
C GLY A 35 6.01 10.51 -25.49
N ALA A 36 6.36 9.67 -24.50
CA ALA A 36 7.69 9.10 -24.35
C ALA A 36 8.04 8.20 -25.54
N ILE A 37 7.13 7.34 -26.00
CA ILE A 37 7.39 6.49 -27.17
C ILE A 37 7.66 7.35 -28.42
N THR A 38 6.82 8.35 -28.71
CA THR A 38 6.94 9.14 -29.94
C THR A 38 8.18 10.04 -29.96
N ASN A 39 8.58 10.61 -28.82
CA ASN A 39 9.69 11.56 -28.76
C ASN A 39 11.05 10.90 -28.48
N LEU A 40 11.08 9.81 -27.70
CA LEU A 40 12.35 9.18 -27.32
C LEU A 40 12.88 8.23 -28.40
N VAL A 41 12.00 7.56 -29.13
CA VAL A 41 12.40 6.61 -30.20
C VAL A 41 13.11 7.31 -31.35
N GLN A 42 12.84 8.60 -31.56
CA GLN A 42 13.47 9.39 -32.62
C GLN A 42 14.97 9.62 -32.38
N ASN A 43 15.41 9.65 -31.11
CA ASN A 43 16.81 9.89 -30.73
C ASN A 43 17.32 8.76 -29.82
N PRO A 44 17.46 7.54 -30.35
CA PRO A 44 17.68 6.36 -29.52
C PRO A 44 19.05 6.38 -28.82
N THR A 45 20.07 7.00 -29.42
CA THR A 45 21.41 7.16 -28.83
C THR A 45 21.39 7.91 -27.50
N ASP A 46 20.47 8.85 -27.33
CA ASP A 46 20.42 9.72 -26.16
C ASP A 46 19.69 9.06 -25.00
N PHE A 47 18.62 8.32 -25.28
CA PHE A 47 17.68 7.84 -24.28
C PHE A 47 17.71 6.32 -24.04
N TYR A 48 18.23 5.52 -24.97
CA TYR A 48 18.27 4.06 -24.87
C TYR A 48 19.68 3.54 -24.62
N VAL A 49 19.78 2.42 -23.92
CA VAL A 49 21.07 1.81 -23.57
C VAL A 49 21.77 1.36 -24.85
N GLY A 50 22.93 1.97 -25.13
CA GLY A 50 23.70 1.69 -26.35
C GLY A 50 23.00 2.11 -27.66
N GLY A 51 21.96 2.96 -27.61
CA GLY A 51 21.21 3.35 -28.79
C GLY A 51 20.24 2.29 -29.34
N GLU A 52 20.03 1.19 -28.60
CA GLU A 52 19.15 0.10 -29.03
C GLU A 52 17.85 0.09 -28.24
N LEU A 53 16.72 0.16 -28.95
CA LEU A 53 15.39 0.09 -28.31
C LEU A 53 15.19 -1.20 -27.51
N ALA A 54 15.74 -2.32 -28.00
CA ALA A 54 15.63 -3.64 -27.38
C ALA A 54 16.29 -3.72 -25.99
N LYS A 55 17.29 -2.87 -25.72
CA LYS A 55 17.98 -2.81 -24.42
C LYS A 55 17.29 -1.91 -23.39
N GLY A 56 16.21 -1.22 -23.78
CA GLY A 56 15.41 -0.38 -22.91
C GLY A 56 16.01 1.00 -22.64
N LEU A 57 15.28 1.79 -21.85
CA LEU A 57 15.66 3.16 -21.49
C LEU A 57 16.88 3.18 -20.55
N LYS A 58 17.74 4.19 -20.72
CA LYS A 58 18.84 4.46 -19.77
C LYS A 58 18.26 4.78 -18.39
N GLY A 59 18.66 4.02 -17.37
CA GLY A 59 18.10 4.14 -16.02
C GLY A 59 16.77 3.41 -15.82
N GLY A 60 16.33 2.59 -16.79
CA GLY A 60 15.16 1.72 -16.66
C GLY A 60 13.83 2.38 -17.05
N GLY A 61 12.76 1.57 -17.06
CA GLY A 61 11.43 2.01 -17.50
C GLY A 61 10.82 3.14 -16.67
N ASN A 62 11.24 3.29 -15.41
CA ASN A 62 10.78 4.35 -14.51
C ASN A 62 11.24 5.76 -14.97
N MET A 63 12.26 5.85 -15.84
CA MET A 63 12.81 7.12 -16.32
C MET A 63 12.06 7.71 -17.51
N ALA A 64 11.00 7.06 -18.01
CA ALA A 64 10.27 7.50 -19.20
C ALA A 64 9.77 8.96 -19.10
N ALA A 65 9.19 9.36 -17.97
CA ALA A 65 8.69 10.72 -17.78
C ALA A 65 9.81 11.76 -17.70
N VAL A 66 10.93 11.43 -17.05
CA VAL A 66 12.09 12.34 -16.90
C VAL A 66 12.78 12.54 -18.25
N HIS A 67 12.97 11.46 -19.01
CA HIS A 67 13.52 11.53 -20.36
C HIS A 67 12.60 12.28 -21.31
N LEU A 68 11.28 12.09 -21.19
CA LEU A 68 10.31 12.87 -21.97
C LEU A 68 10.42 14.37 -21.67
N ALA A 69 10.58 14.75 -20.40
CA ALA A 69 10.78 16.15 -20.03
C ALA A 69 12.03 16.73 -20.72
N LYS A 70 13.13 15.97 -20.77
CA LYS A 70 14.34 16.36 -21.51
C LYS A 70 14.08 16.50 -23.00
N ALA A 71 13.39 15.53 -23.60
CA ALA A 71 13.11 15.53 -25.04
C ALA A 71 12.25 16.73 -25.47
N VAL A 72 11.30 17.15 -24.62
CA VAL A 72 10.36 18.23 -24.95
C VAL A 72 10.91 19.62 -24.59
N GLY A 73 11.65 19.76 -23.49
CA GLY A 73 12.05 21.06 -22.95
C GLY A 73 13.53 21.19 -22.55
N GLY A 74 14.37 20.24 -22.96
CA GLY A 74 15.80 20.26 -22.71
C GLY A 74 16.18 20.15 -21.22
N ASP A 75 17.40 20.57 -20.89
CA ASP A 75 17.95 20.42 -19.54
C ASP A 75 17.20 21.25 -18.48
N LEU A 76 16.58 22.37 -18.87
CA LEU A 76 15.76 23.19 -17.97
C LEU A 76 14.54 22.42 -17.47
N PHE A 77 13.81 21.77 -18.39
CA PHE A 77 12.61 21.01 -18.04
C PHE A 77 12.96 19.70 -17.34
N LEU A 78 14.05 19.05 -17.72
CA LEU A 78 14.60 17.91 -16.97
C LEU A 78 14.93 18.31 -15.54
N GLY A 79 15.63 19.43 -15.33
CA GLY A 79 15.99 19.92 -14.00
C GLY A 79 14.75 20.24 -13.15
N PHE A 80 13.77 20.91 -13.76
CA PHE A 80 12.50 21.24 -13.09
C PHE A 80 11.72 19.98 -12.68
N ILE A 81 11.47 19.04 -13.60
CA ILE A 81 10.73 17.82 -13.30
C ILE A 81 11.50 16.94 -12.30
N SER A 82 12.82 16.87 -12.39
CA SER A 82 13.65 16.15 -11.43
C SER A 82 13.57 16.75 -10.03
N ALA A 83 13.56 18.08 -9.91
CA ALA A 83 13.40 18.77 -8.63
C ALA A 83 12.02 18.52 -8.01
N VAL A 84 10.96 18.57 -8.82
CA VAL A 84 9.58 18.27 -8.37
C VAL A 84 9.45 16.81 -7.94
N ALA A 85 9.98 15.87 -8.73
CA ALA A 85 10.00 14.45 -8.38
C ALA A 85 10.76 14.21 -7.06
N PHE A 86 11.93 14.82 -6.89
CA PHE A 86 12.71 14.69 -5.67
C PHE A 86 11.99 15.25 -4.44
N ALA A 87 11.43 16.46 -4.55
CA ALA A 87 10.68 17.09 -3.47
C ALA A 87 9.44 16.27 -3.06
N THR A 88 8.71 15.72 -4.04
CA THR A 88 7.51 14.91 -3.77
C THR A 88 7.86 13.56 -3.16
N ILE A 89 8.93 12.89 -3.60
CA ILE A 89 9.40 11.65 -2.99
C ILE A 89 9.78 11.89 -1.52
N LEU A 90 10.56 12.92 -1.23
CA LEU A 90 10.94 13.25 0.16
C LEU A 90 9.72 13.53 1.04
N ALA A 91 8.74 14.28 0.53
CA ALA A 91 7.51 14.57 1.26
C ALA A 91 6.71 13.30 1.58
N VAL A 92 6.55 12.40 0.61
CA VAL A 92 5.81 11.13 0.79
C VAL A 92 6.56 10.19 1.73
N VAL A 93 7.88 10.04 1.57
CA VAL A 93 8.71 9.19 2.42
C VAL A 93 8.67 9.67 3.86
N ALA A 94 8.79 10.97 4.12
CA ALA A 94 8.69 11.52 5.47
C ALA A 94 7.32 11.23 6.10
N GLY A 95 6.24 11.42 5.35
CA GLY A 95 4.88 11.14 5.81
C GLY A 95 4.64 9.66 6.14
N LEU A 96 5.05 8.75 5.25
CA LEU A 96 4.91 7.31 5.44
C LEU A 96 5.78 6.80 6.58
N THR A 97 7.01 7.32 6.73
CA THR A 97 7.92 6.93 7.80
C THR A 97 7.38 7.36 9.16
N LEU A 98 6.87 8.59 9.28
CA LEU A 98 6.26 9.06 10.52
C LEU A 98 5.00 8.26 10.87
N SER A 99 4.17 7.94 9.86
CA SER A 99 3.00 7.10 10.06
C SER A 99 3.38 5.68 10.51
N GLY A 100 4.41 5.07 9.92
CA GLY A 100 4.90 3.75 10.31
C GLY A 100 5.53 3.75 11.70
N ALA A 101 6.34 4.76 12.02
CA ALA A 101 6.93 4.92 13.34
C ALA A 101 5.87 5.13 14.43
N SER A 102 4.82 5.88 14.14
CA SER A 102 3.67 6.07 15.04
C SER A 102 2.90 4.77 15.26
N ALA A 103 2.63 4.00 14.19
CA ALA A 103 1.98 2.69 14.32
C ALA A 103 2.81 1.74 15.20
N VAL A 104 4.13 1.71 15.07
CA VAL A 104 4.97 0.88 15.94
C VAL A 104 5.03 1.41 17.38
N SER A 105 5.16 2.73 17.59
CA SER A 105 5.25 3.27 18.95
C SER A 105 3.93 3.15 19.70
N HIS A 106 2.80 3.41 19.03
CA HIS A 106 1.49 3.40 19.66
C HIS A 106 0.86 2.00 19.66
N ASP A 107 0.82 1.31 18.50
CA ASP A 107 0.10 0.04 18.40
C ASP A 107 0.93 -1.14 18.92
N LEU A 108 2.24 -1.18 18.68
CA LEU A 108 3.09 -2.25 19.24
C LEU A 108 3.58 -1.89 20.64
N TYR A 109 4.28 -0.76 20.80
CA TYR A 109 4.95 -0.48 22.06
C TYR A 109 3.99 -0.05 23.19
N ALA A 110 3.16 0.97 22.99
CA ALA A 110 2.26 1.44 24.05
C ALA A 110 1.08 0.49 24.32
N SER A 111 0.51 -0.13 23.28
CA SER A 111 -0.68 -0.98 23.44
C SER A 111 -0.36 -2.44 23.83
N VAL A 112 0.74 -3.01 23.32
CA VAL A 112 1.09 -4.43 23.54
C VAL A 112 2.20 -4.60 24.56
N PHE A 113 3.33 -3.90 24.42
CA PHE A 113 4.52 -4.15 25.23
C PHE A 113 4.53 -3.42 26.59
N ASN A 114 4.15 -2.13 26.63
CA ASN A 114 4.21 -1.32 27.85
C ASN A 114 2.94 -0.48 28.04
N LYS A 115 1.91 -1.12 28.61
CA LYS A 115 0.62 -0.51 28.95
C LYS A 115 0.80 0.51 30.08
N GLY A 116 1.06 1.76 29.72
CA GLY A 116 1.36 2.85 30.67
C GLY A 116 2.64 3.63 30.37
N CYS A 117 3.22 3.46 29.18
CA CYS A 117 4.34 4.24 28.67
C CYS A 117 4.13 5.76 28.83
N SER A 118 5.15 6.49 29.29
CA SER A 118 5.10 7.96 29.29
C SER A 118 5.22 8.51 27.87
N SER A 119 4.67 9.70 27.61
CA SER A 119 4.77 10.34 26.28
C SER A 119 6.21 10.56 25.84
N GLU A 120 7.15 10.77 26.77
CA GLU A 120 8.58 10.87 26.43
C GLU A 120 9.18 9.55 25.94
N GLN A 121 8.80 8.43 26.57
CA GLN A 121 9.26 7.10 26.15
C GLN A 121 8.69 6.74 24.78
N GLU A 122 7.43 7.07 24.53
CA GLU A 122 6.77 6.86 23.23
C GLU A 122 7.47 7.66 22.12
N LEU A 123 7.78 8.93 22.37
CA LEU A 123 8.54 9.76 21.44
C LEU A 123 9.95 9.23 21.16
N ARG A 124 10.63 8.67 22.17
CA ARG A 124 11.95 8.04 21.98
C ARG A 124 11.85 6.80 21.09
N VAL A 125 10.88 5.93 21.34
CA VAL A 125 10.65 4.72 20.52
C VAL A 125 10.27 5.10 19.09
N SER A 126 9.44 6.11 18.91
CA SER A 126 9.07 6.63 17.58
C SER A 126 10.29 7.13 16.80
N LYS A 127 11.19 7.89 17.44
CA LYS A 127 12.44 8.37 16.80
C LYS A 127 13.37 7.21 16.41
N ILE A 128 13.57 6.24 17.30
CA ILE A 128 14.41 5.06 17.02
C ILE A 128 13.81 4.27 15.86
N THR A 129 12.50 4.03 15.89
CA THR A 129 11.79 3.31 14.83
C THR A 129 11.90 4.04 13.49
N THR A 130 11.81 5.36 13.48
CA THR A 130 12.00 6.19 12.27
C THR A 130 13.37 5.94 11.64
N VAL A 131 14.43 5.89 12.45
CA VAL A 131 15.80 5.62 11.95
C VAL A 131 15.92 4.18 11.45
N CYS A 132 15.41 3.20 12.20
CA CYS A 132 15.46 1.79 11.79
C CYS A 132 14.68 1.54 10.50
N LEU A 133 13.46 2.08 10.38
CA LEU A 133 12.66 2.01 9.16
C LEU A 133 13.35 2.70 7.99
N GLY A 134 13.99 3.85 8.23
CA GLY A 134 14.76 4.57 7.21
C GLY A 134 15.94 3.75 6.67
N ILE A 135 16.75 3.15 7.55
CA ILE A 135 17.86 2.28 7.14
C ILE A 135 17.34 1.09 6.34
N LEU A 136 16.27 0.44 6.82
CA LEU A 136 15.68 -0.72 6.17
C LEU A 136 15.09 -0.36 4.78
N ALA A 137 14.44 0.81 4.67
CA ALA A 137 13.94 1.33 3.40
C ALA A 137 15.07 1.64 2.40
N VAL A 138 16.21 2.17 2.85
CA VAL A 138 17.38 2.40 1.99
C VAL A 138 17.97 1.08 1.49
N VAL A 139 18.14 0.10 2.38
CA VAL A 139 18.65 -1.23 2.00
C VAL A 139 17.74 -1.91 0.99
N LEU A 140 16.42 -1.91 1.24
CA LEU A 140 15.45 -2.44 0.28
C LEU A 140 15.42 -1.62 -1.02
N GLY A 141 15.55 -0.29 -0.95
CA GLY A 141 15.60 0.56 -2.13
C GLY A 141 16.76 0.21 -3.06
N ILE A 142 17.94 -0.07 -2.49
CA ILE A 142 19.12 -0.51 -3.26
C ILE A 142 18.91 -1.91 -3.84
N ALA A 143 18.36 -2.83 -3.04
CA ALA A 143 18.11 -4.21 -3.49
C ALA A 143 17.12 -4.28 -4.66
N PHE A 144 16.15 -3.37 -4.71
CA PHE A 144 15.11 -3.32 -5.73
C PHE A 144 15.30 -2.21 -6.77
N GLU A 145 16.48 -1.58 -6.87
CA GLU A 145 16.70 -0.40 -7.72
C GLU A 145 16.42 -0.63 -9.22
N LYS A 146 16.57 -1.88 -9.68
CA LYS A 146 16.42 -2.27 -11.09
C LYS A 146 15.00 -2.68 -11.44
N GLU A 147 14.15 -2.87 -10.44
CA GLU A 147 12.77 -3.30 -10.63
C GLU A 147 11.86 -2.11 -10.96
N ASN A 148 10.75 -2.42 -11.63
CA ASN A 148 9.75 -1.42 -11.93
C ASN A 148 9.04 -0.98 -10.63
N VAL A 149 8.99 0.32 -10.35
CA VAL A 149 8.38 0.82 -9.11
C VAL A 149 6.88 0.51 -9.06
N ALA A 150 6.18 0.55 -10.21
CA ALA A 150 4.77 0.18 -10.28
C ALA A 150 4.56 -1.29 -9.88
N TYR A 151 5.53 -2.15 -10.19
CA TYR A 151 5.50 -3.55 -9.81
C TYR A 151 5.73 -3.74 -8.29
N MET A 152 6.71 -3.04 -7.71
CA MET A 152 6.93 -3.08 -6.26
C MET A 152 5.72 -2.60 -5.46
N VAL A 153 5.08 -1.52 -5.94
CA VAL A 153 3.85 -0.98 -5.35
C VAL A 153 2.71 -2.00 -5.43
N MET A 154 2.60 -2.73 -6.54
CA MET A 154 1.62 -3.81 -6.68
C MET A 154 1.82 -4.89 -5.61
N LEU A 155 3.05 -5.34 -5.36
CA LEU A 155 3.33 -6.33 -4.32
C LEU A 155 2.91 -5.86 -2.92
N ALA A 156 3.25 -4.63 -2.56
CA ALA A 156 2.85 -4.05 -1.28
C ALA A 156 1.32 -3.96 -1.15
N PHE A 157 0.62 -3.58 -2.22
CA PHE A 157 -0.84 -3.54 -2.23
C PHE A 157 -1.48 -4.93 -2.14
N VAL A 158 -0.91 -5.96 -2.76
CA VAL A 158 -1.40 -7.34 -2.64
C VAL A 158 -1.39 -7.78 -1.17
N ILE A 159 -0.29 -7.52 -0.47
CA ILE A 159 -0.15 -7.87 0.95
C ILE A 159 -1.15 -7.08 1.80
N ALA A 160 -1.20 -5.75 1.64
CA ALA A 160 -2.08 -4.88 2.40
C ALA A 160 -3.57 -5.17 2.17
N CYS A 161 -3.96 -5.43 0.91
CA CYS A 161 -5.32 -5.79 0.56
C CYS A 161 -5.71 -7.12 1.17
N SER A 162 -4.84 -8.12 1.12
CA SER A 162 -5.12 -9.48 1.61
C SER A 162 -5.33 -9.55 3.13
N SER A 163 -4.62 -8.74 3.91
CA SER A 163 -4.78 -8.70 5.36
C SER A 163 -5.94 -7.81 5.82
N ASN A 164 -6.13 -6.65 5.17
CA ASN A 164 -7.01 -5.61 5.71
C ASN A 164 -8.41 -5.64 5.08
N PHE A 165 -8.51 -5.82 3.77
CA PHE A 165 -9.81 -5.72 3.09
C PHE A 165 -10.80 -6.80 3.53
N PRO A 166 -10.44 -8.10 3.59
CA PRO A 166 -11.37 -9.13 4.07
C PRO A 166 -11.85 -8.89 5.50
N VAL A 167 -10.95 -8.44 6.38
CA VAL A 167 -11.26 -8.15 7.80
C VAL A 167 -12.22 -6.98 7.92
N LEU A 168 -11.94 -5.87 7.23
CA LEU A 168 -12.78 -4.67 7.25
C LEU A 168 -14.13 -4.92 6.57
N PHE A 169 -14.15 -5.65 5.45
CA PHE A 169 -15.37 -5.95 4.73
C PHE A 169 -16.31 -6.83 5.56
N MET A 170 -15.79 -7.92 6.13
CA MET A 170 -16.58 -8.82 6.97
C MET A 170 -17.02 -8.16 8.28
N SER A 171 -16.19 -7.33 8.92
CA SER A 171 -16.57 -6.66 10.18
C SER A 171 -17.67 -5.61 10.02
N VAL A 172 -17.78 -5.00 8.83
CA VAL A 172 -18.81 -3.99 8.56
C VAL A 172 -20.10 -4.62 8.01
N LEU A 173 -20.00 -5.60 7.11
CA LEU A 173 -21.15 -6.10 6.35
C LEU A 173 -21.69 -7.46 6.80
N TRP A 174 -20.98 -8.17 7.68
CA TRP A 174 -21.36 -9.51 8.08
C TRP A 174 -21.62 -9.63 9.58
N LYS A 175 -22.90 -9.87 9.92
CA LYS A 175 -23.38 -9.99 11.31
C LYS A 175 -22.67 -11.04 12.18
N ASN A 176 -22.10 -12.07 11.55
CA ASN A 176 -21.47 -13.18 12.27
C ASN A 176 -19.95 -13.03 12.35
N CYS A 177 -19.36 -11.92 11.90
CA CYS A 177 -17.92 -11.69 12.02
C CYS A 177 -17.52 -11.65 13.50
N THR A 178 -16.51 -12.43 13.87
CA THR A 178 -16.00 -12.50 15.24
C THR A 178 -14.58 -11.96 15.33
N THR A 179 -14.17 -11.47 16.50
CA THR A 179 -12.78 -11.02 16.71
C THR A 179 -11.76 -12.12 16.42
N ARG A 180 -12.04 -13.37 16.80
CA ARG A 180 -11.13 -14.51 16.54
C ARG A 180 -11.04 -14.82 15.05
N GLY A 181 -12.16 -14.79 14.34
CA GLY A 181 -12.18 -14.99 12.89
C GLY A 181 -11.50 -13.86 12.13
N ALA A 182 -11.68 -12.61 12.55
CA ALA A 182 -10.98 -11.45 11.99
C ALA A 182 -9.46 -11.56 12.17
N VAL A 183 -8.99 -11.93 13.37
CA VAL A 183 -7.55 -12.10 13.64
C VAL A 183 -6.97 -13.28 12.87
N ALA A 184 -7.62 -14.45 12.91
CA ALA A 184 -7.15 -15.63 12.21
C ALA A 184 -7.12 -15.43 10.70
N GLY A 185 -8.19 -14.87 10.13
CA GLY A 185 -8.28 -14.60 8.70
C GLY A 185 -7.36 -13.48 8.22
N GLY A 186 -7.16 -12.42 9.01
CA GLY A 186 -6.17 -11.39 8.73
C GLY A 186 -4.75 -11.95 8.72
N PHE A 187 -4.41 -12.81 9.68
CA PHE A 187 -3.11 -13.47 9.73
C PHE A 187 -2.90 -14.46 8.59
N VAL A 188 -3.91 -15.28 8.25
CA VAL A 188 -3.86 -16.20 7.10
C VAL A 188 -3.74 -15.40 5.80
N GLY A 189 -4.47 -14.30 5.64
CA GLY A 189 -4.37 -13.41 4.49
C GLY A 189 -2.97 -12.80 4.34
N LEU A 190 -2.39 -12.31 5.44
CA LEU A 190 -1.03 -11.79 5.48
C LEU A 190 0.01 -12.87 5.14
N ALA A 191 -0.03 -14.00 5.85
CA ALA A 191 0.93 -15.09 5.67
C ALA A 191 0.86 -15.67 4.25
N SER A 192 -0.34 -15.94 3.74
CA SER A 192 -0.53 -16.42 2.37
C SER A 192 -0.05 -15.41 1.33
N ALA A 193 -0.36 -14.12 1.49
CA ALA A 193 0.10 -13.09 0.57
C ALA A 193 1.64 -12.99 0.55
N VAL A 194 2.29 -13.03 1.72
CA VAL A 194 3.76 -12.98 1.81
C VAL A 194 4.39 -14.23 1.21
N ILE A 195 3.92 -15.42 1.57
CA ILE A 195 4.47 -16.70 1.06
C ILE A 195 4.32 -16.78 -0.47
N LEU A 196 3.14 -16.48 -1.00
CA LEU A 196 2.88 -16.53 -2.44
C LEU A 196 3.63 -15.42 -3.19
N THR A 197 3.81 -14.24 -2.60
CA THR A 197 4.63 -13.16 -3.17
C THR A 197 6.10 -13.55 -3.24
N ILE A 198 6.65 -14.15 -2.17
CA ILE A 198 8.03 -14.63 -2.15
C ILE A 198 8.24 -15.76 -3.17
N GLY A 199 7.27 -16.67 -3.30
CA GLY A 199 7.31 -17.77 -4.27
C GLY A 199 6.97 -17.38 -5.71
N SER A 200 6.58 -16.12 -5.95
CA SER A 200 6.33 -15.61 -7.30
C SER A 200 7.64 -15.36 -8.04
N ALA A 201 7.61 -15.46 -9.37
CA ALA A 201 8.78 -15.19 -10.22
C ALA A 201 9.45 -13.84 -9.91
N SER A 202 8.66 -12.88 -9.47
CA SER A 202 9.11 -11.52 -9.27
C SER A 202 9.89 -11.26 -7.99
N VAL A 203 9.84 -12.16 -7.00
CA VAL A 203 10.75 -12.11 -5.85
C VAL A 203 11.73 -13.27 -5.93
N TRP A 204 11.23 -14.47 -6.25
CA TRP A 204 12.03 -15.68 -6.30
C TRP A 204 13.12 -15.63 -7.38
N GLU A 205 12.80 -15.19 -8.59
CA GLU A 205 13.76 -15.17 -9.70
C GLU A 205 14.44 -13.81 -9.81
N ALA A 206 13.67 -12.72 -9.72
CA ALA A 206 14.21 -11.38 -9.94
C ALA A 206 15.10 -10.88 -8.79
N VAL A 207 14.73 -11.18 -7.53
CA VAL A 207 15.42 -10.63 -6.34
C VAL A 207 16.35 -11.66 -5.71
N MET A 208 15.89 -12.90 -5.54
CA MET A 208 16.72 -13.97 -4.96
C MET A 208 17.67 -14.64 -5.96
N HIS A 209 17.64 -14.20 -7.24
CA HIS A 209 18.51 -14.70 -8.32
C HIS A 209 18.42 -16.22 -8.55
N ASN A 210 17.28 -16.84 -8.24
CA ASN A 210 17.04 -18.25 -8.54
C ASN A 210 16.84 -18.48 -10.05
N PRO A 211 16.97 -19.73 -10.54
CA PRO A 211 16.85 -20.04 -11.96
C PRO A 211 15.51 -19.57 -12.54
N LYS A 212 15.54 -19.02 -13.76
CA LYS A 212 14.31 -18.59 -14.45
C LYS A 212 13.39 -19.79 -14.69
N GLY A 213 12.11 -19.67 -14.30
CA GLY A 213 11.13 -20.76 -14.32
C GLY A 213 11.14 -21.67 -13.09
N SER A 214 11.93 -21.34 -12.05
CA SER A 214 11.93 -22.09 -10.78
C SER A 214 10.91 -21.57 -9.76
N ALA A 215 10.15 -20.52 -10.08
CA ALA A 215 9.09 -20.01 -9.23
C ALA A 215 8.00 -21.05 -9.01
N TRP A 216 7.72 -21.36 -7.74
CA TRP A 216 6.68 -22.34 -7.38
C TRP A 216 5.28 -21.77 -7.53
N PHE A 217 5.15 -20.44 -7.57
CA PHE A 217 3.91 -19.75 -7.86
C PHE A 217 3.99 -19.02 -9.22
N PRO A 218 3.27 -19.51 -10.25
CA PRO A 218 3.42 -19.02 -11.62
C PRO A 218 2.65 -17.72 -11.90
N TYR A 219 1.88 -17.21 -10.95
CA TYR A 219 1.10 -15.99 -11.13
C TYR A 219 1.83 -14.75 -10.56
N ASN A 220 1.75 -13.65 -11.30
CA ASN A 220 2.31 -12.37 -10.89
C ASN A 220 1.55 -11.70 -9.74
N SER A 221 0.33 -12.16 -9.43
CA SER A 221 -0.49 -11.62 -8.35
C SER A 221 -1.04 -12.74 -7.48
N ALA A 222 -0.65 -12.71 -6.21
CA ALA A 222 -1.16 -13.61 -5.18
C ALA A 222 -2.56 -13.22 -4.65
N ALA A 223 -3.02 -12.00 -4.93
CA ALA A 223 -4.17 -11.38 -4.26
C ALA A 223 -5.43 -12.24 -4.33
N ILE A 224 -5.71 -12.87 -5.47
CA ILE A 224 -6.92 -13.69 -5.63
C ILE A 224 -6.89 -14.84 -4.63
N PHE A 225 -5.76 -15.54 -4.51
CA PHE A 225 -5.65 -16.70 -3.62
C PHE A 225 -5.58 -16.28 -2.15
N SER A 226 -4.77 -15.29 -1.82
CA SER A 226 -4.61 -14.82 -0.43
C SER A 226 -5.86 -14.16 0.12
N MET A 227 -6.58 -13.36 -0.70
CA MET A 227 -7.86 -12.77 -0.28
C MET A 227 -8.94 -13.83 -0.12
N THR A 228 -9.05 -14.79 -1.04
CA THR A 228 -10.03 -15.88 -0.91
C THR A 228 -9.73 -16.72 0.32
N ALA A 229 -8.47 -17.04 0.61
CA ALA A 229 -8.07 -17.75 1.81
C ALA A 229 -8.42 -16.98 3.10
N ALA A 230 -8.18 -15.66 3.10
CA ALA A 230 -8.55 -14.78 4.20
C ALA A 230 -10.07 -14.77 4.41
N PHE A 231 -10.87 -14.52 3.37
CA PHE A 231 -12.34 -14.55 3.45
C PHE A 231 -12.87 -15.89 3.96
N PHE A 232 -12.35 -16.99 3.42
CA PHE A 232 -12.76 -18.34 3.83
C PHE A 232 -12.42 -18.60 5.29
N THR A 233 -11.24 -18.19 5.74
CA THR A 233 -10.81 -18.38 7.13
C THR A 233 -11.63 -17.51 8.09
N ILE A 234 -11.89 -16.24 7.75
CA ILE A 234 -12.79 -15.38 8.54
C ILE A 234 -14.16 -16.04 8.67
N TRP A 235 -14.70 -16.52 7.56
CA TRP A 235 -16.01 -17.17 7.52
C TRP A 235 -16.06 -18.43 8.38
N LEU A 236 -15.10 -19.34 8.19
CA LEU A 236 -15.03 -20.63 8.88
C LEU A 236 -14.83 -20.44 10.39
N VAL A 237 -13.82 -19.66 10.79
CA VAL A 237 -13.50 -19.45 12.20
C VAL A 237 -14.64 -18.70 12.90
N SER A 238 -15.26 -17.72 12.23
CA SER A 238 -16.35 -16.96 12.85
C SER A 238 -17.65 -17.73 13.01
N ILE A 239 -17.92 -18.73 12.17
CA ILE A 239 -19.07 -19.63 12.35
C ILE A 239 -18.79 -20.63 13.47
N LEU A 240 -17.57 -21.16 13.55
CA LEU A 240 -17.17 -22.12 14.57
C LEU A 240 -16.96 -21.49 15.95
N ASP A 241 -16.75 -20.17 16.02
CA ASP A 241 -16.60 -19.45 17.28
C ASP A 241 -17.94 -19.29 18.01
N ASN A 242 -18.11 -20.08 19.07
CA ASN A 242 -19.23 -20.03 20.01
C ASN A 242 -18.86 -19.36 21.33
N SER A 243 -17.78 -18.56 21.37
CA SER A 243 -17.37 -17.87 22.58
C SER A 243 -18.40 -16.83 23.06
N ALA A 244 -18.39 -16.54 24.37
CA ALA A 244 -19.24 -15.49 24.95
C ALA A 244 -18.99 -14.12 24.32
N GLN A 245 -17.76 -13.87 23.84
CA GLN A 245 -17.39 -12.66 23.14
C GLN A 245 -18.04 -12.60 21.74
N ALA A 246 -18.02 -13.70 20.99
CA ALA A 246 -18.69 -13.80 19.70
C ALA A 246 -20.20 -13.56 19.80
N GLN A 247 -20.86 -14.04 20.86
CA GLN A 247 -22.28 -13.77 21.09
C GLN A 247 -22.57 -12.29 21.37
N LYS A 248 -21.70 -11.62 22.14
CA LYS A 248 -21.81 -10.17 22.37
C LYS A 248 -21.63 -9.36 21.07
N GLU A 249 -20.64 -9.72 20.26
CA GLU A 249 -20.37 -9.08 18.97
C GLU A 249 -21.57 -9.20 18.02
N ARG A 250 -22.13 -10.40 17.90
CA ARG A 250 -23.36 -10.64 17.10
C ARG A 250 -24.56 -9.84 17.60
N ALA A 251 -24.70 -9.68 18.92
CA ALA A 251 -25.77 -8.89 19.53
C ALA A 251 -25.61 -7.38 19.31
N LEU A 252 -24.37 -6.90 19.19
CA LEU A 252 -24.08 -5.47 18.94
C LEU A 252 -24.24 -5.08 17.47
N TYR A 253 -24.17 -6.03 16.54
CA TYR A 253 -24.23 -5.76 15.11
C TYR A 253 -25.46 -4.95 14.64
N PRO A 254 -26.71 -5.19 15.10
CA PRO A 254 -27.85 -4.37 14.68
C PRO A 254 -27.69 -2.89 15.04
N SER A 255 -27.08 -2.59 16.19
CA SER A 255 -26.82 -1.21 16.63
C SER A 255 -25.72 -0.56 15.78
N GLN A 256 -24.70 -1.33 15.39
CA GLN A 256 -23.64 -0.90 14.47
C GLN A 256 -24.20 -0.64 13.07
N GLN A 257 -25.07 -1.52 12.57
CA GLN A 257 -25.72 -1.37 11.27
C GLN A 257 -26.58 -0.11 11.24
N LEU A 258 -27.44 0.09 12.26
CA LEU A 258 -28.24 1.31 12.39
C LEU A 258 -27.36 2.57 12.40
N ARG A 259 -26.27 2.57 13.17
CA ARG A 259 -25.30 3.67 13.21
C ARG A 259 -24.64 3.94 11.86
N SER A 260 -24.27 2.88 11.13
CA SER A 260 -23.61 3.00 9.83
C SER A 260 -24.54 3.54 8.75
N GLU A 261 -25.83 3.18 8.79
CA GLU A 261 -26.83 3.58 7.79
C GLU A 261 -27.45 4.95 8.09
N THR A 262 -27.67 5.27 9.37
CA THR A 262 -28.37 6.51 9.79
C THR A 262 -27.43 7.62 10.26
N GLY A 263 -26.19 7.30 10.64
CA GLY A 263 -25.26 8.24 11.26
C GLY A 263 -25.63 8.65 12.70
N LEU A 264 -26.69 8.09 13.29
CA LEU A 264 -27.16 8.44 14.63
C LEU A 264 -26.14 8.04 15.70
N GLY A 265 -25.58 9.02 16.41
CA GLY A 265 -24.58 8.77 17.46
C GLY A 265 -23.17 8.53 16.94
N ALA A 266 -22.84 8.98 15.72
CA ALA A 266 -21.46 9.22 15.33
C ALA A 266 -20.87 10.27 16.30
N SER A 267 -19.79 9.91 17.00
CA SER A 267 -19.06 10.84 17.86
C SER A 267 -18.66 12.04 17.02
N GLY A 268 -19.13 13.23 17.40
CA GLY A 268 -18.67 14.49 16.79
C GLY A 268 -17.14 14.55 16.84
N ALA A 269 -16.54 15.20 15.85
CA ALA A 269 -15.09 15.36 15.79
C ALA A 269 -14.58 15.93 17.12
N SER A 270 -14.01 15.07 17.97
CA SER A 270 -13.31 15.51 19.17
C SER A 270 -12.06 16.22 18.67
N GLY A 271 -11.98 17.53 18.92
CA GLY A 271 -10.83 18.34 18.54
C GLY A 271 -9.55 17.72 19.07
N HIS A 272 -8.65 17.39 18.16
CA HIS A 272 -7.22 17.22 18.41
C HIS A 272 -6.52 18.41 17.76
#